data_AF-A0A942EY63-F1
#
_entry.id   AF-A0A942EY63-F1
#
_cell.length_a   1.000
_cell.length_b   1.000
_cell.length_c   1.000
_cell.angle_alpha   90.00
_cell.angle_beta   90.00
_cell.angle_gamma   90.00
#
_symmetry.space_group_name_H-M   'P 1'
#
loop_
_entity.id
_entity.type
_entity.pdbx_description
1 polymer ?
#
loop_
_entity_poly.entity_id
_entity_poly.type
_entity_poly.pdbx_seq_one_letter_code
_entity_poly.pdbx_strand_id
1 'polypeptide(L)'
;MKKLILCDFDGTISVRDMGYILLNRFSSGDWESIDRDFYEGKIGSREAYSRIAKILKGDKESVLRFTREHSQIDPHFKSFYQHCLENDIDVKIVSDGLDFYIRTLLETHRLSEIPFYANAAHFRSDGGTDISFPHVSKECGLCGVCKKQIVRNHRKEYEKIIFIGDGLSDRCAARESDFVFAKKYLYPYCIDQDIACHFFQDFSDIIEDLKKIIRGIIFDLDGTLIEAYEAIYLGLKEVFQQSGKEIFPYGELKRYLQADLESTLHQFFSPEETQQNISVMRKKYEEVYLHHTHFLDGAKEVIETLYNRGAILGVASNKFGRFSRGALQHLKVSSYFKSVIGAGDVPRNKPFPDMIHAAIREMGLPPEEVVFVGDTLTDIETGEEAGIDVYALPTGFHTRKELSQKKPKRILRSLKELTRLSPLPLFGLRSD
;
A
#
# COMPACT_ATOMS: atom_id res chain seq x y z
N MET A 1 -17.49 -13.81 -11.14
CA MET A 1 -17.19 -12.37 -11.34
C MET A 1 -15.87 -12.27 -12.07
N LYS A 2 -15.85 -11.74 -13.31
CA LYS A 2 -14.65 -11.79 -14.15
C LYS A 2 -13.65 -10.73 -13.69
N LYS A 3 -12.42 -11.14 -13.41
CA LYS A 3 -11.33 -10.29 -12.90
C LYS A 3 -10.26 -10.15 -13.99
N LEU A 4 -9.68 -8.96 -14.09
CA LEU A 4 -8.59 -8.67 -15.01
C LEU A 4 -7.43 -8.03 -14.26
N ILE A 5 -6.23 -8.53 -14.54
CA ILE A 5 -4.99 -7.85 -14.23
C ILE A 5 -4.43 -7.27 -15.53
N LEU A 6 -4.25 -5.96 -15.54
CA LEU A 6 -3.48 -5.25 -16.56
C LEU A 6 -2.09 -4.98 -16.01
N CYS A 7 -1.07 -5.55 -16.64
CA CYS A 7 0.30 -5.48 -16.16
C CYS A 7 1.16 -4.67 -17.13
N ASP A 8 1.85 -3.65 -16.62
CA ASP A 8 2.95 -3.04 -17.34
C ASP A 8 4.07 -4.04 -17.61
N PHE A 9 4.89 -3.77 -18.64
CA PHE A 9 5.99 -4.64 -19.03
C PHE A 9 7.34 -4.11 -18.57
N ASP A 10 7.71 -2.90 -19.01
CA ASP A 10 9.08 -2.39 -18.91
C ASP A 10 9.39 -1.88 -17.51
N GLY A 11 10.30 -2.56 -16.80
CA GLY A 11 10.59 -2.25 -15.40
C GLY A 11 9.62 -2.88 -14.40
N THR A 12 8.54 -3.48 -14.90
CA THR A 12 7.53 -4.24 -14.16
C THR A 12 7.73 -5.75 -14.31
N ILE A 13 7.40 -6.31 -15.50
CA ILE A 13 7.64 -7.72 -15.85
C ILE A 13 9.10 -7.93 -16.22
N SER A 14 9.67 -7.07 -17.07
CA SER A 14 11.10 -7.09 -17.32
C SER A 14 11.82 -6.44 -16.14
N VAL A 15 12.87 -7.08 -15.65
CA VAL A 15 13.64 -6.58 -14.50
C VAL A 15 14.28 -5.21 -14.81
N ARG A 16 14.59 -4.97 -16.08
CA ARG A 16 15.16 -3.73 -16.61
C ARG A 16 14.27 -3.20 -17.74
N ASP A 17 14.29 -1.89 -17.93
CA ASP A 17 13.60 -1.24 -19.05
C ASP A 17 14.25 -1.67 -20.38
N MET A 18 13.48 -2.37 -21.23
CA MET A 18 14.02 -2.90 -22.47
C MET A 18 14.22 -1.80 -23.52
N GLY A 19 13.40 -0.75 -23.47
CA GLY A 19 13.59 0.45 -24.28
C GLY A 19 14.97 1.05 -24.05
N TYR A 20 15.37 1.26 -22.79
CA TYR A 20 16.68 1.84 -22.47
C TYR A 20 17.84 0.91 -22.82
N ILE A 21 17.70 -0.40 -22.57
CA ILE A 21 18.73 -1.38 -22.95
C ILE A 21 18.99 -1.32 -24.45
N LEU A 22 17.94 -1.23 -25.25
CA LEU A 22 18.04 -1.16 -26.70
C LEU A 22 18.59 0.20 -27.15
N LEU A 23 18.08 1.31 -26.62
CA LEU A 23 18.53 2.66 -27.00
C LEU A 23 20.01 2.86 -26.71
N ASN A 24 20.53 2.35 -25.60
CA ASN A 24 21.96 2.43 -25.27
C ASN A 24 22.87 1.73 -26.29
N ARG A 25 22.37 0.70 -26.97
CA ARG A 25 23.17 -0.09 -27.92
C ARG A 25 22.93 0.32 -29.38
N PHE A 26 21.69 0.63 -29.70
CA PHE A 26 21.17 0.70 -31.07
C PHE A 26 20.73 2.10 -31.47
N SER A 27 20.88 3.12 -30.61
CA SER A 27 20.64 4.50 -31.01
C SER A 27 21.91 5.16 -31.57
N SER A 28 21.73 6.07 -32.54
CA SER A 28 22.80 6.90 -33.10
C SER A 28 22.71 8.36 -32.64
N GLY A 29 21.94 8.68 -31.61
CA GLY A 29 21.64 10.04 -31.18
C GLY A 29 21.31 10.15 -29.69
N ASP A 30 21.09 11.38 -29.22
CA ASP A 30 20.84 11.70 -27.80
C ASP A 30 19.40 11.33 -27.39
N TRP A 31 19.21 10.05 -27.09
CA TRP A 31 17.93 9.54 -26.59
C TRP A 31 17.65 9.99 -25.15
N GLU A 32 18.68 10.27 -24.35
CA GLU A 32 18.55 10.74 -22.97
C GLU A 32 17.85 12.11 -22.90
N SER A 33 18.09 12.98 -23.88
CA SER A 33 17.37 14.25 -23.98
C SER A 33 15.88 14.08 -24.30
N ILE A 34 15.54 13.10 -25.15
CA ILE A 34 14.14 12.75 -25.45
C ILE A 34 13.46 12.22 -24.18
N ASP A 35 14.15 11.35 -23.44
CA ASP A 35 13.65 10.77 -22.20
C ASP A 35 13.43 11.84 -21.12
N ARG A 36 14.38 12.75 -20.93
CA ARG A 36 14.25 13.90 -20.03
C ARG A 36 13.04 14.76 -20.38
N ASP A 37 12.83 15.09 -21.66
CA ASP A 37 11.65 15.87 -22.09
C ASP A 37 10.33 15.14 -21.76
N PHE A 38 10.30 13.81 -21.84
CA PHE A 38 9.14 13.00 -21.46
C PHE A 38 8.90 13.03 -19.93
N TYR A 39 9.93 12.81 -19.12
CA TYR A 39 9.81 12.84 -17.66
C TYR A 39 9.46 14.22 -17.10
N GLU A 40 9.95 15.28 -17.72
CA GLU A 40 9.59 16.67 -17.38
C GLU A 40 8.20 17.07 -17.90
N GLY A 41 7.52 16.18 -18.63
CA GLY A 41 6.16 16.40 -19.14
C GLY A 41 6.08 17.38 -20.31
N LYS A 42 7.20 17.71 -20.96
CA LYS A 42 7.24 18.58 -22.15
C LYS A 42 6.67 17.88 -23.39
N ILE A 43 6.83 16.56 -23.47
CA ILE A 43 6.30 15.71 -24.54
C ILE A 43 5.59 14.49 -23.97
N GLY A 44 4.64 13.93 -24.73
CA GLY A 44 4.04 12.62 -24.42
C GLY A 44 4.84 11.45 -24.99
N SER A 45 4.55 10.23 -24.55
CA SER A 45 5.28 9.03 -25.00
C SER A 45 5.16 8.81 -26.52
N ARG A 46 4.07 9.22 -27.16
CA ARG A 46 3.92 9.13 -28.63
C ARG A 46 4.96 9.96 -29.38
N GLU A 47 5.17 11.19 -28.93
CA GLU A 47 6.18 12.08 -29.52
C GLU A 47 7.59 11.58 -29.19
N ALA A 48 7.83 11.10 -27.96
CA ALA A 48 9.10 10.50 -27.58
C ALA A 48 9.49 9.33 -28.49
N TYR A 49 8.58 8.36 -28.69
CA TYR A 49 8.80 7.23 -29.60
C TYR A 49 8.93 7.66 -31.07
N SER A 50 8.21 8.70 -31.49
CA SER A 50 8.36 9.25 -32.85
C SER A 50 9.74 9.87 -33.09
N ARG A 51 10.37 10.44 -32.06
CA ARG A 51 11.76 10.91 -32.12
C ARG A 51 12.75 9.74 -32.04
N ILE A 52 12.50 8.77 -31.16
CA ILE A 52 13.30 7.55 -31.03
C ILE A 52 13.39 6.78 -32.36
N ALA A 53 12.28 6.65 -33.09
CA ALA A 53 12.24 5.98 -34.39
C ALA A 53 13.29 6.52 -35.38
N LYS A 54 13.60 7.83 -35.31
CA LYS A 54 14.56 8.49 -36.21
C LYS A 54 16.02 8.14 -35.90
N ILE A 55 16.31 7.81 -34.63
CA ILE A 55 17.67 7.54 -34.14
C ILE A 55 17.92 6.06 -33.88
N LEU A 56 16.89 5.22 -33.84
CA LEU A 56 17.03 3.76 -33.69
C LEU A 56 17.57 3.15 -34.99
N LYS A 57 18.62 2.34 -34.85
CA LYS A 57 19.34 1.67 -35.91
C LYS A 57 19.54 0.19 -35.59
N GLY A 58 19.85 -0.60 -36.60
CA GLY A 58 20.21 -2.01 -36.43
C GLY A 58 19.24 -2.92 -37.18
N ASP A 59 19.78 -3.97 -37.77
CA ASP A 59 18.95 -4.96 -38.43
C ASP A 59 18.15 -5.76 -37.38
N LYS A 60 16.99 -6.25 -37.82
CA LYS A 60 16.03 -6.97 -36.98
C LYS A 60 16.68 -8.16 -36.25
N GLU A 61 17.56 -8.91 -36.92
CA GLU A 61 18.13 -10.12 -36.33
C GLU A 61 19.10 -9.79 -35.21
N SER A 62 19.98 -8.82 -35.42
CA SER A 62 20.92 -8.32 -34.40
C SER A 62 20.20 -7.77 -33.17
N VAL A 63 19.13 -6.99 -33.38
CA VAL A 63 18.32 -6.43 -32.29
C VAL A 63 17.65 -7.56 -31.49
N LEU A 64 17.01 -8.52 -32.16
CA LEU A 64 16.34 -9.64 -31.49
C LEU A 64 17.32 -10.55 -30.73
N ARG A 65 18.50 -10.79 -31.30
CA ARG A 65 19.56 -11.56 -30.63
C ARG A 65 20.01 -10.86 -29.36
N PHE A 66 20.30 -9.56 -29.46
CA PHE A 66 20.70 -8.75 -28.31
C PHE A 66 19.62 -8.73 -27.22
N THR A 67 18.33 -8.62 -27.59
CA THR A 67 17.20 -8.75 -26.66
C THR A 67 17.33 -10.05 -25.88
N ARG A 68 17.37 -11.22 -26.54
CA ARG A 68 17.42 -12.53 -25.87
C ARG A 68 18.62 -12.67 -24.91
N GLU A 69 19.77 -12.11 -25.27
CA GLU A 69 21.00 -12.22 -24.47
C GLU A 69 21.02 -11.29 -23.25
N HIS A 70 20.30 -10.17 -23.28
CA HIS A 70 20.42 -9.09 -22.29
C HIS A 70 19.13 -8.80 -21.52
N SER A 71 18.07 -9.58 -21.74
CA SER A 71 16.77 -9.40 -21.09
C SER A 71 16.45 -10.52 -20.12
N GLN A 72 15.93 -10.15 -18.96
CA GLN A 72 15.36 -11.07 -17.98
C GLN A 72 13.99 -10.55 -17.56
N ILE A 73 13.03 -11.47 -17.43
CA ILE A 73 11.78 -11.19 -16.74
C ILE A 73 11.92 -11.53 -15.25
N ASP A 74 11.05 -10.95 -14.44
CA ASP A 74 10.92 -11.28 -13.04
C ASP A 74 10.76 -12.81 -12.85
N PRO A 75 11.57 -13.44 -11.98
CA PRO A 75 11.60 -14.90 -11.84
C PRO A 75 10.26 -15.47 -11.34
N HIS A 76 9.42 -14.66 -10.69
CA HIS A 76 8.13 -15.07 -10.15
C HIS A 76 6.96 -14.75 -11.10
N PHE A 77 7.17 -14.04 -12.21
CA PHE A 77 6.09 -13.67 -13.12
C PHE A 77 5.38 -14.89 -13.72
N LYS A 78 6.13 -15.94 -14.07
CA LYS A 78 5.54 -17.17 -14.61
C LYS A 78 4.65 -17.87 -13.59
N SER A 79 5.09 -18.01 -12.34
CA SER A 79 4.27 -18.58 -11.26
C SER A 79 3.05 -17.71 -10.97
N PHE A 80 3.20 -16.38 -11.04
CA PHE A 80 2.09 -15.44 -10.89
C PHE A 80 1.03 -15.64 -11.98
N TYR A 81 1.45 -15.74 -13.23
CA TYR A 81 0.54 -15.96 -14.35
C TYR A 81 -0.22 -17.29 -14.23
N GLN A 82 0.47 -18.38 -13.88
CA GLN A 82 -0.16 -19.68 -13.65
C GLN A 82 -1.17 -19.61 -12.50
N HIS A 83 -0.80 -18.97 -11.39
CA HIS A 83 -1.71 -18.77 -10.27
C HIS A 83 -2.97 -18.00 -10.68
N CYS A 84 -2.84 -16.96 -11.52
CA CYS A 84 -3.98 -16.22 -12.03
C CYS A 84 -4.91 -17.10 -12.89
N LEU A 85 -4.34 -17.93 -13.78
CA LEU A 85 -5.12 -18.86 -14.61
C LEU A 85 -5.89 -19.89 -13.77
N GLU A 86 -5.24 -20.47 -12.77
CA GLU A 86 -5.86 -21.43 -11.83
C GLU A 86 -7.00 -20.82 -11.01
N ASN A 87 -7.09 -19.49 -10.97
CA ASN A 87 -8.02 -18.74 -10.12
C ASN A 87 -8.99 -17.85 -10.92
N ASP A 88 -9.17 -18.13 -12.21
CA ASP A 88 -10.06 -17.40 -13.14
C ASP A 88 -9.79 -15.87 -13.19
N ILE A 89 -8.50 -15.50 -13.15
CA ILE A 89 -8.04 -14.12 -13.29
C ILE A 89 -7.36 -13.97 -14.66
N ASP A 90 -7.98 -13.20 -15.55
CA ASP A 90 -7.35 -12.89 -16.83
C ASP A 90 -6.16 -11.96 -16.62
N VAL A 91 -5.07 -12.19 -17.34
CA VAL A 91 -3.88 -11.32 -17.34
C VAL A 91 -3.63 -10.82 -18.76
N LYS A 92 -3.46 -9.50 -18.91
CA LYS A 92 -3.06 -8.87 -20.17
C LYS A 92 -1.94 -7.86 -19.91
N ILE A 93 -1.01 -7.77 -20.86
CA ILE A 93 0.13 -6.84 -20.77
C ILE A 93 -0.23 -5.52 -21.46
N VAL A 94 0.12 -4.39 -20.85
CA VAL A 94 -0.08 -3.06 -21.41
C VAL A 94 1.21 -2.26 -21.27
N SER A 95 1.96 -2.13 -22.36
CA SER A 95 3.24 -1.43 -22.38
C SER A 95 3.21 -0.23 -23.34
N ASP A 96 3.90 0.84 -22.96
CA ASP A 96 4.26 1.92 -23.90
C ASP A 96 5.46 1.51 -24.78
N GLY A 97 6.01 0.32 -24.55
CA GLY A 97 7.11 -0.31 -25.27
C GLY A 97 6.81 -0.76 -26.70
N LEU A 98 7.77 -1.49 -27.28
CA LEU A 98 7.71 -2.01 -28.65
C LEU A 98 7.39 -3.51 -28.67
N ASP A 99 6.46 -3.88 -29.56
CA ASP A 99 5.90 -5.23 -29.68
C ASP A 99 6.93 -6.34 -29.91
N PHE A 100 7.98 -6.08 -30.70
CA PHE A 100 8.94 -7.11 -31.10
C PHE A 100 9.72 -7.69 -29.91
N TYR A 101 10.16 -6.87 -28.94
CA TYR A 101 10.94 -7.36 -27.81
C TYR A 101 10.03 -8.02 -26.76
N ILE A 102 8.82 -7.48 -26.59
CA ILE A 102 7.80 -8.08 -25.72
C ILE A 102 7.51 -9.50 -26.22
N ARG A 103 7.21 -9.63 -27.51
CA ARG A 103 6.95 -10.93 -28.14
C ARG A 103 8.13 -11.90 -27.98
N THR A 104 9.34 -11.44 -28.26
CA THR A 104 10.56 -12.25 -28.15
C THR A 104 10.78 -12.78 -26.73
N LEU A 105 10.55 -11.93 -25.73
CA LEU A 105 10.65 -12.29 -24.32
C LEU A 105 9.59 -13.30 -23.91
N LEU A 106 8.32 -13.05 -24.27
CA LEU A 106 7.24 -13.99 -23.99
C LEU A 106 7.48 -15.35 -24.63
N GLU A 107 7.96 -15.40 -25.88
CA GLU A 107 8.34 -16.65 -26.57
C GLU A 107 9.48 -17.38 -25.83
N THR A 108 10.54 -16.65 -25.46
CA THR A 108 11.70 -17.21 -24.75
C THR A 108 11.31 -17.84 -23.42
N HIS A 109 10.31 -17.26 -22.73
CA HIS A 109 9.84 -17.74 -21.43
C HIS A 109 8.61 -18.67 -21.50
N ARG A 110 8.13 -18.99 -22.72
CA ARG A 110 6.92 -19.81 -22.96
C ARG A 110 5.65 -19.20 -22.34
N LEU A 111 5.39 -17.94 -22.68
CA LEU A 111 4.27 -17.11 -22.23
C LEU A 111 3.58 -16.38 -23.41
N SER A 112 3.73 -16.89 -24.63
CA SER A 112 3.24 -16.27 -25.86
C SER A 112 1.71 -16.18 -25.94
N GLU A 113 1.01 -16.93 -25.11
CA GLU A 113 -0.44 -16.92 -24.96
C GLU A 113 -0.97 -15.65 -24.29
N ILE A 114 -0.13 -14.89 -23.56
CA ILE A 114 -0.54 -13.69 -22.86
C ILE A 114 -0.87 -12.57 -23.87
N PRO A 115 -2.11 -12.06 -23.93
CA PRO A 115 -2.44 -10.93 -24.80
C PRO A 115 -1.71 -9.67 -24.35
N PHE A 116 -1.24 -8.86 -25.29
CA PHE A 116 -0.57 -7.60 -24.98
C PHE A 116 -0.96 -6.46 -25.92
N TYR A 117 -0.83 -5.23 -25.38
CA TYR A 117 -0.97 -3.97 -26.09
C TYR A 117 0.37 -3.23 -26.06
N ALA A 118 0.87 -2.83 -27.22
CA ALA A 118 2.16 -2.15 -27.37
C ALA A 118 2.19 -1.24 -28.60
N ASN A 119 3.22 -0.41 -28.72
CA ASN A 119 3.56 0.24 -29.98
C ASN A 119 4.14 -0.79 -30.94
N ALA A 120 3.89 -0.63 -32.24
CA ALA A 120 4.33 -1.61 -33.24
C ALA A 120 5.53 -1.08 -34.03
N ALA A 121 6.63 -1.83 -34.00
CA ALA A 121 7.87 -1.49 -34.70
C ALA A 121 7.98 -2.21 -36.05
N HIS A 122 8.32 -1.45 -37.08
CA HIS A 122 8.50 -1.93 -38.45
C HIS A 122 9.95 -1.70 -38.88
N PHE A 123 10.74 -2.77 -38.88
CA PHE A 123 12.14 -2.72 -39.31
C PHE A 123 12.23 -2.54 -40.82
N ARG A 124 12.99 -1.54 -41.25
CA ARG A 124 13.22 -1.23 -42.67
C ARG A 124 14.47 -1.93 -43.18
N SER A 125 14.55 -2.09 -44.50
CA SER A 125 15.71 -2.71 -45.17
C SER A 125 17.00 -1.88 -45.08
N ASP A 126 16.89 -0.57 -44.84
CA ASP A 126 18.03 0.34 -44.64
C ASP A 126 18.58 0.33 -43.20
N GLY A 127 18.08 -0.57 -42.34
CA GLY A 127 18.46 -0.66 -40.93
C GLY A 127 17.83 0.39 -40.03
N GLY A 128 16.87 1.18 -40.54
CA GLY A 128 16.00 2.05 -39.73
C GLY A 128 14.77 1.32 -39.18
N THR A 129 14.04 1.97 -38.28
CA THR A 129 12.79 1.45 -37.70
C THR A 129 11.71 2.51 -37.73
N ASP A 130 10.54 2.19 -38.28
CA ASP A 130 9.34 3.02 -38.15
C ASP A 130 8.48 2.51 -36.99
N ILE A 131 7.79 3.41 -36.29
CA ILE A 131 6.94 3.07 -35.15
C ILE A 131 5.50 3.54 -35.42
N SER A 132 4.55 2.66 -35.17
CA SER A 132 3.11 2.93 -35.27
C SER A 132 2.42 2.76 -33.92
N PHE A 133 1.34 3.54 -33.71
CA PHE A 133 0.68 3.70 -32.42
C PHE A 133 -0.78 3.22 -32.48
N PRO A 134 -1.05 1.89 -32.45
CA PRO A 134 -2.39 1.34 -32.66
C PRO A 134 -3.36 1.58 -31.48
N HIS A 135 -2.84 1.96 -30.30
CA HIS A 135 -3.60 2.05 -29.06
C HIS A 135 -3.68 3.47 -28.48
N VAL A 136 -3.62 4.48 -29.36
CA VAL A 136 -3.81 5.88 -28.97
C VAL A 136 -5.26 6.17 -28.55
N SER A 137 -5.44 7.16 -27.67
CA SER A 137 -6.75 7.75 -27.42
C SER A 137 -6.83 9.13 -28.07
N LYS A 138 -7.92 9.37 -28.82
CA LYS A 138 -8.21 10.68 -29.43
C LYS A 138 -8.38 11.78 -28.38
N GLU A 139 -8.90 11.43 -27.20
CA GLU A 139 -9.09 12.37 -26.08
C GLU A 139 -7.75 12.74 -25.41
N CYS A 140 -6.82 11.79 -25.33
CA CYS A 140 -5.54 11.99 -24.66
C CYS A 140 -4.54 12.76 -25.54
N GLY A 141 -4.34 12.34 -26.79
CA GLY A 141 -3.41 12.97 -27.73
C GLY A 141 -1.91 12.86 -27.39
N LEU A 142 -1.53 12.33 -26.23
CA LEU A 142 -0.13 12.32 -25.74
C LEU A 142 0.54 10.93 -25.79
N CYS A 143 -0.17 9.87 -25.42
CA CYS A 143 0.42 8.54 -25.23
C CYS A 143 0.52 7.73 -26.52
N GLY A 144 1.58 6.91 -26.66
CA GLY A 144 1.69 5.90 -27.73
C GLY A 144 0.70 4.75 -27.51
N VAL A 145 0.66 4.26 -26.27
CA VAL A 145 -0.37 3.35 -25.76
C VAL A 145 -1.12 4.02 -24.62
N CYS A 146 -2.39 4.37 -24.85
CA CYS A 146 -3.21 5.00 -23.81
C CYS A 146 -3.73 3.94 -22.83
N LYS A 147 -2.93 3.62 -21.81
CA LYS A 147 -3.27 2.60 -20.79
C LYS A 147 -4.61 2.86 -20.11
N LYS A 148 -4.95 4.14 -19.87
CA LYS A 148 -6.27 4.57 -19.37
C LYS A 148 -7.42 4.16 -20.29
N GLN A 149 -7.27 4.33 -21.60
CA GLN A 149 -8.32 3.92 -22.54
C GLN A 149 -8.47 2.40 -22.56
N ILE A 150 -7.37 1.66 -22.41
CA ILE A 150 -7.39 0.19 -22.35
C ILE A 150 -8.14 -0.29 -21.10
N VAL A 151 -7.88 0.30 -19.92
CA VAL A 151 -8.66 0.04 -18.70
C VAL A 151 -10.15 0.27 -18.97
N ARG A 152 -10.53 1.43 -19.50
CA ARG A 152 -11.93 1.79 -19.80
C ARG A 152 -12.60 0.85 -20.80
N ASN A 153 -11.87 0.37 -21.82
CA ASN A 153 -12.39 -0.57 -22.79
C ASN A 153 -12.76 -1.91 -22.12
N HIS A 154 -11.94 -2.37 -21.18
CA HIS A 154 -12.19 -3.62 -20.46
C HIS A 154 -13.26 -3.51 -19.37
N ARG A 155 -13.57 -2.31 -18.86
CA ARG A 155 -14.66 -2.11 -17.88
C ARG A 155 -16.02 -2.63 -18.33
N LYS A 156 -16.25 -2.79 -19.64
CA LYS A 156 -17.48 -3.37 -20.19
C LYS A 156 -17.64 -4.86 -19.91
N GLU A 157 -16.53 -5.56 -19.68
CA GLU A 157 -16.48 -7.03 -19.57
C GLU A 157 -16.03 -7.49 -18.18
N TYR A 158 -15.20 -6.70 -17.50
CA TYR A 158 -14.60 -7.05 -16.23
C TYR A 158 -15.14 -6.17 -15.11
N GLU A 159 -15.61 -6.82 -14.06
CA GLU A 159 -16.15 -6.16 -12.88
C GLU A 159 -15.04 -5.55 -12.03
N LYS A 160 -13.91 -6.26 -11.92
CA LYS A 160 -12.74 -5.82 -11.16
C LYS A 160 -11.50 -5.81 -12.05
N ILE A 161 -10.84 -4.65 -12.11
CA ILE A 161 -9.60 -4.43 -12.85
C ILE A 161 -8.52 -3.99 -11.87
N ILE A 162 -7.45 -4.77 -11.83
CA ILE A 162 -6.24 -4.47 -11.06
C ILE A 162 -5.15 -4.04 -12.03
N PHE A 163 -4.37 -3.04 -11.65
CA PHE A 163 -3.21 -2.61 -12.42
C PHE A 163 -1.91 -2.95 -11.70
N ILE A 164 -0.90 -3.39 -12.43
CA ILE A 164 0.45 -3.63 -11.91
C ILE A 164 1.42 -2.76 -12.71
N GLY A 165 2.21 -1.91 -12.04
CA GLY A 165 3.16 -1.05 -12.73
C GLY A 165 4.19 -0.37 -11.84
N ASP A 166 5.07 0.42 -12.45
CA ASP A 166 6.20 1.06 -11.78
C ASP A 166 6.44 2.52 -12.19
N GLY A 167 5.82 2.99 -13.28
CA GLY A 167 6.32 4.14 -14.03
C GLY A 167 5.35 5.32 -14.21
N LEU A 168 5.84 6.33 -14.92
CA LEU A 168 5.10 7.56 -15.24
C LEU A 168 3.88 7.30 -16.15
N SER A 169 4.03 6.40 -17.13
CA SER A 169 2.97 6.06 -18.11
C SER A 169 1.79 5.32 -17.47
N ASP A 170 1.99 4.72 -16.29
CA ASP A 170 1.00 3.94 -15.56
C ASP A 170 0.01 4.78 -14.76
N ARG A 171 0.38 6.02 -14.43
CA ARG A 171 -0.38 6.91 -13.55
C ARG A 171 -1.86 7.03 -13.92
N CYS A 172 -2.13 7.15 -15.22
CA CYS A 172 -3.50 7.27 -15.74
C CYS A 172 -4.29 5.94 -15.63
N ALA A 173 -3.64 4.80 -15.78
CA ALA A 173 -4.28 3.49 -15.60
C ALA A 173 -4.52 3.18 -14.12
N ALA A 174 -3.55 3.53 -13.26
CA ALA A 174 -3.66 3.41 -11.81
C ALA A 174 -4.90 4.14 -11.26
N ARG A 175 -5.15 5.38 -11.72
CA ARG A 175 -6.35 6.15 -11.32
C ARG A 175 -7.69 5.52 -11.76
N GLU A 176 -7.70 4.77 -12.85
CA GLU A 176 -8.94 4.22 -13.45
C GLU A 176 -9.21 2.78 -13.00
N SER A 177 -8.24 2.14 -12.34
CA SER A 177 -8.31 0.76 -11.86
C SER A 177 -8.88 0.71 -10.43
N ASP A 178 -9.42 -0.44 -10.02
CA ASP A 178 -10.00 -0.58 -8.67
C ASP A 178 -8.94 -0.70 -7.59
N PHE A 179 -7.77 -1.18 -7.98
CA PHE A 179 -6.65 -1.45 -7.12
C PHE A 179 -5.34 -1.49 -7.91
N VAL A 180 -4.23 -1.15 -7.28
CA VAL A 180 -2.93 -1.06 -7.93
C VAL A 180 -1.85 -1.79 -7.12
N PHE A 181 -1.08 -2.65 -7.76
CA PHE A 181 0.23 -3.03 -7.27
C PHE A 181 1.24 -2.07 -7.90
N ALA A 182 1.90 -1.27 -7.05
CA ALA A 182 2.75 -0.18 -7.50
C ALA A 182 4.15 -0.31 -6.92
N LYS A 183 5.17 -0.11 -7.75
CA LYS A 183 6.56 0.02 -7.29
C LYS A 183 7.22 1.28 -7.86
N LYS A 184 8.48 1.53 -7.47
CA LYS A 184 9.30 2.68 -7.92
C LYS A 184 8.53 4.01 -7.90
N TYR A 185 8.31 4.65 -9.05
CA TYR A 185 7.72 5.98 -9.17
C TYR A 185 6.19 5.97 -9.07
N LEU A 186 5.56 4.83 -9.37
CA LEU A 186 4.10 4.70 -9.30
C LEU A 186 3.59 4.65 -7.86
N TYR A 187 4.32 4.00 -6.95
CA TYR A 187 3.90 3.88 -5.55
C TYR A 187 3.74 5.24 -4.84
N PRO A 188 4.75 6.14 -4.76
CA PRO A 188 4.58 7.44 -4.11
C PRO A 188 3.50 8.28 -4.79
N TYR A 189 3.35 8.15 -6.12
CA TYR A 189 2.25 8.80 -6.83
C TYR A 189 0.88 8.28 -6.40
N CYS A 190 0.70 6.98 -6.23
CA CYS A 190 -0.54 6.41 -5.72
C CYS A 190 -0.85 6.93 -4.32
N ILE A 191 0.16 7.03 -3.44
CA ILE A 191 0.01 7.60 -2.11
C ILE A 191 -0.43 9.07 -2.17
N ASP A 192 0.25 9.91 -2.96
CA ASP A 192 -0.06 11.34 -3.11
C ASP A 192 -1.44 11.60 -3.73
N GLN A 193 -1.95 10.66 -4.51
CA GLN A 193 -3.26 10.76 -5.18
C GLN A 193 -4.37 9.99 -4.46
N ASP A 194 -4.10 9.48 -3.25
CA ASP A 194 -5.01 8.67 -2.47
C ASP A 194 -5.57 7.47 -3.26
N ILE A 195 -4.75 6.83 -4.10
CA ILE A 195 -5.11 5.62 -4.88
C ILE A 195 -4.88 4.38 -4.01
N ALA A 196 -5.86 3.48 -3.96
CA ALA A 196 -5.72 2.21 -3.24
C ALA A 196 -4.65 1.33 -3.91
N CYS A 197 -3.53 1.14 -3.21
CA CYS A 197 -2.42 0.35 -3.73
C CYS A 197 -1.67 -0.43 -2.66
N HIS A 198 -0.99 -1.50 -3.07
CA HIS A 198 0.08 -2.14 -2.31
C HIS A 198 1.43 -1.92 -3.00
N PHE A 199 2.47 -1.75 -2.19
CA PHE A 199 3.83 -1.84 -2.67
C PHE A 199 4.18 -3.31 -2.95
N PHE A 200 4.97 -3.56 -4.01
CA PHE A 200 5.55 -4.87 -4.28
C PHE A 200 7.00 -4.71 -4.75
N GLN A 201 7.88 -5.64 -4.40
CA GLN A 201 9.23 -5.73 -4.93
C GLN A 201 9.23 -6.54 -6.23
N ASP A 202 8.63 -7.72 -6.19
CA ASP A 202 8.55 -8.69 -7.29
C ASP A 202 7.19 -9.40 -7.30
N PHE A 203 6.99 -10.32 -8.25
CA PHE A 203 5.70 -10.99 -8.38
C PHE A 203 5.38 -12.01 -7.27
N SER A 204 6.33 -12.36 -6.39
CA SER A 204 6.04 -13.22 -5.23
C SER A 204 5.14 -12.51 -4.22
N ASP A 205 5.41 -11.23 -3.92
CA ASP A 205 4.56 -10.39 -3.06
C ASP A 205 3.10 -10.34 -3.55
N ILE A 206 2.92 -10.27 -4.88
CA ILE A 206 1.60 -10.22 -5.50
C ILE A 206 0.89 -11.56 -5.37
N ILE A 207 1.60 -12.68 -5.56
CA ILE A 207 1.05 -14.02 -5.36
C ILE A 207 0.61 -14.21 -3.91
N GLU A 208 1.42 -13.77 -2.95
CA GLU A 208 1.07 -13.81 -1.53
C GLU A 208 -0.23 -13.03 -1.26
N ASP A 209 -0.38 -11.84 -1.84
CA ASP A 209 -1.59 -11.02 -1.69
C ASP A 209 -2.83 -11.62 -2.30
N LEU A 210 -2.69 -12.27 -3.45
CA LEU A 210 -3.81 -12.95 -4.10
C LEU A 210 -4.27 -14.17 -3.28
N LYS A 211 -3.34 -14.87 -2.61
CA LYS A 211 -3.62 -16.03 -1.76
C LYS A 211 -4.10 -15.67 -0.37
N LYS A 212 -3.78 -14.47 0.12
CA LYS A 212 -3.95 -14.08 1.51
C LYS A 212 -5.43 -14.07 1.94
N ILE A 213 -5.71 -14.81 3.01
CA ILE A 213 -7.02 -14.89 3.69
C ILE A 213 -6.88 -14.20 5.04
N ILE A 214 -7.72 -13.21 5.33
CA ILE A 214 -7.68 -12.49 6.61
C ILE A 214 -8.82 -12.96 7.49
N ARG A 215 -8.51 -13.72 8.54
CA ARG A 215 -9.49 -14.15 9.56
C ARG A 215 -9.38 -13.36 10.86
N GLY A 216 -8.21 -12.78 11.13
CA GLY A 216 -7.94 -12.04 12.35
C GLY A 216 -7.58 -10.59 12.08
N ILE A 217 -8.10 -9.68 12.90
CA ILE A 217 -7.73 -8.28 12.86
C ILE A 217 -7.40 -7.82 14.27
N ILE A 218 -6.15 -7.40 14.47
CA ILE A 218 -5.72 -6.72 15.69
C ILE A 218 -5.76 -5.22 15.40
N PHE A 219 -6.36 -4.45 16.28
CA PHE A 219 -6.41 -3.00 16.19
C PHE A 219 -5.52 -2.37 17.26
N ASP A 220 -4.83 -1.29 16.92
CA ASP A 220 -4.53 -0.28 17.92
C ASP A 220 -5.83 0.40 18.40
N LEU A 221 -5.76 1.08 19.54
CA LEU A 221 -6.92 1.66 20.19
C LEU A 221 -7.02 3.18 19.97
N ASP A 222 -6.13 3.96 20.58
CA ASP A 222 -6.16 5.43 20.56
C ASP A 222 -5.64 5.96 19.21
N GLY A 223 -6.45 6.72 18.46
CA GLY A 223 -6.10 7.20 17.11
C GLY A 223 -6.55 6.26 15.99
N THR A 224 -6.92 5.02 16.34
CA THR A 224 -7.37 3.97 15.42
C THR A 224 -8.85 3.61 15.59
N LEU A 225 -9.32 3.25 16.79
CA LEU A 225 -10.73 2.93 17.06
C LEU A 225 -11.42 4.02 17.87
N ILE A 226 -10.69 4.66 18.78
CA ILE A 226 -11.22 5.66 19.70
C ILE A 226 -10.37 6.94 19.68
N GLU A 227 -10.97 8.02 20.14
CA GLU A 227 -10.30 9.26 20.48
C GLU A 227 -10.44 9.51 22.00
N ALA A 228 -9.32 9.76 22.67
CA ALA A 228 -9.27 10.05 24.12
C ALA A 228 -8.41 11.28 24.46
N TYR A 229 -8.17 12.16 23.49
CA TYR A 229 -7.28 13.32 23.64
C TYR A 229 -7.71 14.29 24.74
N GLU A 230 -9.02 14.49 24.92
CA GLU A 230 -9.53 15.38 25.97
C GLU A 230 -9.21 14.84 27.37
N ALA A 231 -9.31 13.53 27.60
CA ALA A 231 -8.92 12.91 28.87
C ALA A 231 -7.43 13.12 29.17
N ILE A 232 -6.58 12.99 28.15
CA ILE A 232 -5.14 13.23 28.27
C ILE A 232 -4.88 14.71 28.61
N TYR A 233 -5.55 15.63 27.93
CA TYR A 233 -5.43 17.06 28.19
C TYR A 233 -5.86 17.43 29.62
N LEU A 234 -6.97 16.89 30.11
CA LEU A 234 -7.42 17.13 31.49
C LEU A 234 -6.42 16.61 32.52
N GLY A 235 -5.77 15.48 32.24
CA GLY A 235 -4.67 14.97 33.06
C GLY A 235 -3.45 15.89 33.07
N LEU A 236 -3.03 16.39 31.90
CA LEU A 236 -1.96 17.39 31.80
C LEU A 236 -2.34 18.68 32.52
N LYS A 237 -3.57 19.15 32.34
CA LYS A 237 -4.07 20.38 32.95
C LYS A 237 -3.99 20.32 34.47
N GLU A 238 -4.36 19.19 35.07
CA GLU A 238 -4.24 18.96 36.51
C GLU A 238 -2.77 19.05 36.97
N VAL A 239 -1.85 18.41 36.26
CA VAL A 239 -0.40 18.48 36.55
C VAL A 239 0.13 19.91 36.48
N PHE A 240 -0.21 20.64 35.42
CA PHE A 240 0.21 22.04 35.25
C PHE A 240 -0.33 22.93 36.36
N GLN A 241 -1.62 22.77 36.71
CA GLN A 241 -2.25 23.52 37.80
C GLN A 241 -1.61 23.25 39.16
N GLN A 242 -1.34 21.98 39.49
CA GLN A 242 -0.65 21.62 40.75
C GLN A 242 0.79 22.12 40.79
N SER A 243 1.43 22.25 39.64
CA SER A 243 2.78 22.80 39.50
C SER A 243 2.83 24.33 39.41
N GLY A 244 1.68 25.02 39.51
CA GLY A 244 1.59 26.48 39.37
C GLY A 244 1.94 27.02 37.97
N LYS A 245 1.88 26.17 36.94
CA LYS A 245 2.17 26.51 35.53
C LYS A 245 0.87 26.66 34.73
N GLU A 246 0.89 27.52 33.72
CA GLU A 246 -0.21 27.63 32.76
C GLU A 246 -0.07 26.57 31.66
N ILE A 247 -1.17 25.88 31.33
CA ILE A 247 -1.19 24.90 30.25
C ILE A 247 -1.48 25.57 28.90
N PHE A 248 -0.91 25.04 27.83
CA PHE A 248 -1.24 25.44 26.47
C PHE A 248 -2.73 25.16 26.12
N PRO A 249 -3.30 25.84 25.10
CA PRO A 249 -4.66 25.59 24.65
C PRO A 249 -4.88 24.16 24.13
N TYR A 250 -6.05 23.57 24.35
CA TYR A 250 -6.37 22.18 23.93
C TYR A 250 -6.04 21.88 22.46
N GLY A 251 -6.29 22.83 21.55
CA GLY A 251 -6.00 22.66 20.11
C GLY A 251 -4.53 22.42 19.77
N GLU A 252 -3.61 22.73 20.69
CA GLU A 252 -2.17 22.49 20.51
C GLU A 252 -1.69 21.14 21.07
N LEU A 253 -2.56 20.38 21.74
CA LEU A 253 -2.20 19.12 22.39
C LEU A 253 -1.42 18.17 21.49
N LYS A 254 -1.87 17.96 20.25
CA LYS A 254 -1.21 17.05 19.31
C LYS A 254 0.25 17.42 19.00
N ARG A 255 0.64 18.69 19.15
CA ARG A 255 2.03 19.14 18.97
C ARG A 255 2.95 18.69 20.10
N TYR A 256 2.38 18.48 21.28
CA TYR A 256 3.12 18.16 22.50
C TYR A 256 3.00 16.69 22.91
N LEU A 257 2.02 15.95 22.40
CA LEU A 257 1.92 14.51 22.65
C LEU A 257 3.10 13.77 22.05
N GLN A 258 3.73 12.95 22.87
CA GLN A 258 4.78 12.00 22.47
C GLN A 258 4.25 10.56 22.53
N ALA A 259 5.10 9.59 22.22
CA ALA A 259 4.74 8.17 22.19
C ALA A 259 4.22 7.61 23.53
N ASP A 260 4.59 8.25 24.65
CA ASP A 260 4.15 7.89 25.98
C ASP A 260 4.00 9.13 26.92
N LEU A 261 3.40 8.88 28.08
CA LEU A 261 3.11 9.88 29.11
C LEU A 261 4.38 10.54 29.68
N GLU A 262 5.42 9.75 29.94
CA GLU A 262 6.65 10.23 30.55
C GLU A 262 7.39 11.15 29.58
N SER A 263 7.56 10.72 28.33
CA SER A 263 8.12 11.53 27.25
C SER A 263 7.34 12.83 27.03
N THR A 264 6.01 12.78 27.18
CA THR A 264 5.16 13.99 27.07
C THR A 264 5.48 14.99 28.19
N LEU A 265 5.57 14.52 29.44
CA LEU A 265 5.82 15.38 30.61
C LEU A 265 7.25 15.94 30.67
N HIS A 266 8.25 15.17 30.25
CA HIS A 266 9.67 15.60 30.23
C HIS A 266 9.93 16.86 29.39
N GLN A 267 9.03 17.22 28.47
CA GLN A 267 9.12 18.48 27.72
C GLN A 267 8.86 19.72 28.59
N PHE A 268 8.24 19.57 29.76
CA PHE A 268 7.75 20.67 30.59
C PHE A 268 8.27 20.64 32.03
N PHE A 269 8.82 19.52 32.45
CA PHE A 269 9.17 19.21 33.84
C PHE A 269 10.55 18.55 33.92
N SER A 270 11.25 18.74 35.04
CA SER A 270 12.50 18.00 35.30
C SER A 270 12.22 16.49 35.43
N PRO A 271 13.23 15.62 35.32
CA PRO A 271 13.02 14.18 35.51
C PRO A 271 12.37 13.81 36.84
N GLU A 272 12.72 14.51 37.93
CA GLU A 272 12.14 14.31 39.26
C GLU A 272 10.68 14.76 39.32
N GLU A 273 10.38 15.94 38.76
CA GLU A 273 9.01 16.46 38.66
C GLU A 273 8.13 15.54 37.79
N THR A 274 8.65 15.07 36.65
CA THR A 274 7.96 14.12 35.77
C THR A 274 7.56 12.86 36.53
N GLN A 275 8.50 12.27 37.29
CA GLN A 275 8.22 11.06 38.05
C GLN A 275 7.10 11.25 39.09
N GLN A 276 7.05 12.40 39.75
CA GLN A 276 5.97 12.76 40.68
C GLN A 276 4.63 12.95 39.96
N ASN A 277 4.67 13.70 38.84
CA ASN A 277 3.50 14.12 38.08
C ASN A 277 2.81 12.99 37.31
N ILE A 278 3.53 11.90 36.97
CA ILE A 278 2.93 10.70 36.38
C ILE A 278 1.76 10.18 37.22
N SER A 279 1.91 10.19 38.55
CA SER A 279 0.89 9.68 39.47
C SER A 279 -0.38 10.56 39.48
N VAL A 280 -0.18 11.87 39.49
CA VAL A 280 -1.24 12.89 39.45
C VAL A 280 -2.02 12.79 38.14
N MET A 281 -1.31 12.79 37.02
CA MET A 281 -1.93 12.68 35.70
C MET A 281 -2.69 11.36 35.54
N ARG A 282 -2.12 10.24 35.99
CA ARG A 282 -2.77 8.93 35.91
C ARG A 282 -4.05 8.89 36.73
N LYS A 283 -4.03 9.44 37.95
CA LYS A 283 -5.23 9.53 38.80
C LYS A 283 -6.31 10.36 38.10
N LYS A 284 -5.96 11.54 37.60
CA LYS A 284 -6.93 12.39 36.90
C LYS A 284 -7.48 11.74 35.65
N TYR A 285 -6.62 11.10 34.86
CA TYR A 285 -7.02 10.35 33.68
C TYR A 285 -8.02 9.26 34.03
N GLU A 286 -7.76 8.47 35.08
CA GLU A 286 -8.63 7.40 35.55
C GLU A 286 -10.03 7.90 35.96
N GLU A 287 -10.13 9.12 36.52
CA GLU A 287 -11.42 9.74 36.86
C GLU A 287 -12.25 10.13 35.63
N VAL A 288 -11.60 10.58 34.55
CA VAL A 288 -12.29 11.27 33.44
C VAL A 288 -12.33 10.47 32.14
N TYR A 289 -11.45 9.49 31.93
CA TYR A 289 -11.22 8.91 30.59
C TYR A 289 -12.46 8.30 29.97
N LEU A 290 -13.33 7.65 30.76
CA LEU A 290 -14.56 7.04 30.23
C LEU A 290 -15.50 8.07 29.60
N HIS A 291 -15.69 9.21 30.26
CA HIS A 291 -16.58 10.27 29.79
C HIS A 291 -16.05 11.02 28.57
N HIS A 292 -14.73 10.99 28.38
CA HIS A 292 -14.01 11.70 27.32
C HIS A 292 -13.37 10.74 26.31
N THR A 293 -13.93 9.54 26.18
CA THR A 293 -13.53 8.55 25.18
C THR A 293 -14.71 8.30 24.24
N HIS A 294 -14.48 8.50 22.94
CA HIS A 294 -15.49 8.30 21.91
C HIS A 294 -14.93 7.49 20.74
N PHE A 295 -15.81 6.84 19.97
CA PHE A 295 -15.41 6.18 18.73
C PHE A 295 -14.96 7.20 17.68
N LEU A 296 -13.96 6.83 16.90
CA LEU A 296 -13.72 7.47 15.61
C LEU A 296 -14.83 7.14 14.62
N ASP A 297 -14.99 7.97 13.58
CA ASP A 297 -16.08 7.79 12.60
C ASP A 297 -16.04 6.39 11.97
N GLY A 298 -17.19 5.72 11.99
CA GLY A 298 -17.37 4.36 11.47
C GLY A 298 -16.71 3.24 12.29
N ALA A 299 -15.96 3.50 13.36
CA ALA A 299 -15.24 2.46 14.09
C ALA A 299 -16.17 1.39 14.67
N LYS A 300 -17.27 1.80 15.32
CA LYS A 300 -18.26 0.87 15.87
C LYS A 300 -18.92 0.00 14.78
N GLU A 301 -19.35 0.62 13.68
CA GLU A 301 -19.96 -0.08 12.54
C GLU A 301 -19.01 -1.12 11.96
N VAL A 302 -17.73 -0.78 11.84
CA VAL A 302 -16.68 -1.67 11.32
C VAL A 302 -16.45 -2.86 12.24
N ILE A 303 -16.32 -2.63 13.55
CA ILE A 303 -16.19 -3.70 14.56
C ILE A 303 -17.37 -4.67 14.46
N GLU A 304 -18.59 -4.15 14.49
CA GLU A 304 -19.82 -4.97 14.43
C GLU A 304 -19.91 -5.74 13.11
N THR A 305 -19.60 -5.09 11.98
CA THR A 305 -19.63 -5.73 10.66
C THR A 305 -18.61 -6.84 10.53
N LEU A 306 -17.38 -6.62 10.98
CA LEU A 306 -16.31 -7.62 10.93
C LEU A 306 -16.63 -8.83 11.82
N TYR A 307 -17.10 -8.57 13.04
CA TYR A 307 -17.51 -9.62 13.96
C TYR A 307 -18.66 -10.45 13.40
N ASN A 308 -19.70 -9.81 12.85
CA ASN A 308 -20.85 -10.50 12.27
C ASN A 308 -20.49 -11.32 11.01
N ARG A 309 -19.35 -11.01 10.37
CA ARG A 309 -18.78 -11.79 9.26
C ARG A 309 -17.85 -12.91 9.72
N GLY A 310 -17.68 -13.10 11.03
CA GLY A 310 -16.87 -14.17 11.60
C GLY A 310 -15.39 -13.84 11.74
N ALA A 311 -14.97 -12.57 11.61
CA ALA A 311 -13.61 -12.17 11.89
C ALA A 311 -13.33 -12.24 13.41
N ILE A 312 -12.14 -12.70 13.78
CA ILE A 312 -11.68 -12.71 15.16
C ILE A 312 -10.95 -11.39 15.43
N LEU A 313 -11.45 -10.62 16.40
CA LEU A 313 -10.92 -9.28 16.67
C LEU A 313 -10.03 -9.27 17.91
N GLY A 314 -8.93 -8.53 17.82
CA GLY A 314 -8.02 -8.26 18.93
C GLY A 314 -7.71 -6.77 19.08
N VAL A 315 -7.17 -6.38 20.24
CA VAL A 315 -6.59 -5.06 20.46
C VAL A 315 -5.17 -5.19 21.00
N ALA A 316 -4.25 -4.36 20.49
CA ALA A 316 -2.87 -4.21 20.97
C ALA A 316 -2.50 -2.72 21.07
N SER A 317 -2.42 -2.19 22.29
CA SER A 317 -2.25 -0.75 22.52
C SER A 317 -1.20 -0.41 23.58
N ASN A 318 -0.50 0.71 23.41
CA ASN A 318 0.38 1.27 24.45
C ASN A 318 -0.39 1.92 25.61
N LYS A 319 -1.71 2.02 25.51
CA LYS A 319 -2.58 2.30 26.65
C LYS A 319 -2.55 1.15 27.64
N PHE A 320 -2.47 1.44 28.95
CA PHE A 320 -2.52 0.41 30.00
C PHE A 320 -3.72 -0.52 29.82
N GLY A 321 -3.48 -1.83 29.91
CA GLY A 321 -4.50 -2.85 29.61
C GLY A 321 -5.83 -2.66 30.35
N ARG A 322 -5.77 -2.26 31.62
CA ARG A 322 -6.98 -1.97 32.42
C ARG A 322 -7.84 -0.84 31.84
N PHE A 323 -7.22 0.21 31.30
CA PHE A 323 -7.92 1.34 30.69
C PHE A 323 -8.44 0.98 29.31
N SER A 324 -7.69 0.19 28.53
CA SER A 324 -8.15 -0.33 27.24
C SER A 324 -9.40 -1.18 27.40
N ARG A 325 -9.38 -2.14 28.33
CA ARG A 325 -10.54 -2.99 28.66
C ARG A 325 -11.72 -2.17 29.21
N GLY A 326 -11.45 -1.21 30.12
CA GLY A 326 -12.47 -0.32 30.68
C GLY A 326 -13.16 0.55 29.61
N ALA A 327 -12.39 1.13 28.69
CA ALA A 327 -12.93 1.93 27.59
C ALA A 327 -13.83 1.10 26.66
N LEU A 328 -13.38 -0.08 26.23
CA LEU A 328 -14.17 -0.97 25.37
C LEU A 328 -15.45 -1.47 26.06
N GLN A 329 -15.40 -1.71 27.38
CA GLN A 329 -16.58 -2.07 28.17
C GLN A 329 -17.57 -0.91 28.27
N HIS A 330 -17.09 0.31 28.55
CA HIS A 330 -17.92 1.51 28.62
C HIS A 330 -18.61 1.80 27.27
N LEU A 331 -17.87 1.61 26.18
CA LEU A 331 -18.37 1.75 24.81
C LEU A 331 -19.25 0.56 24.35
N LYS A 332 -19.44 -0.45 25.19
CA LYS A 332 -20.27 -1.65 24.96
C LYS A 332 -19.86 -2.47 23.73
N VAL A 333 -18.54 -2.58 23.49
CA VAL A 333 -17.97 -3.37 22.39
C VAL A 333 -16.97 -4.43 22.85
N SER A 334 -16.70 -4.53 24.15
CA SER A 334 -15.72 -5.49 24.69
C SER A 334 -16.01 -6.95 24.29
N SER A 335 -17.28 -7.34 24.16
CA SER A 335 -17.68 -8.70 23.76
C SER A 335 -17.32 -9.08 22.33
N TYR A 336 -17.00 -8.12 21.46
CA TYR A 336 -16.58 -8.39 20.09
C TYR A 336 -15.11 -8.78 19.98
N PHE A 337 -14.30 -8.46 21.00
CA PHE A 337 -12.87 -8.72 21.00
C PHE A 337 -12.55 -10.01 21.75
N LYS A 338 -11.84 -10.91 21.06
CA LYS A 338 -11.32 -12.15 21.63
C LYS A 338 -10.11 -11.89 22.55
N SER A 339 -9.33 -10.86 22.23
CA SER A 339 -8.10 -10.48 22.93
C SER A 339 -8.02 -8.97 23.09
N VAL A 340 -7.60 -8.49 24.26
CA VAL A 340 -7.33 -7.07 24.52
C VAL A 340 -6.06 -6.95 25.35
N ILE A 341 -4.94 -6.72 24.67
CA ILE A 341 -3.61 -6.56 25.25
C ILE A 341 -3.25 -5.09 25.29
N GLY A 342 -2.96 -4.56 26.48
CA GLY A 342 -2.44 -3.21 26.67
C GLY A 342 -1.12 -3.19 27.42
N ALA A 343 -0.58 -1.99 27.62
CA ALA A 343 0.68 -1.83 28.33
C ALA A 343 0.61 -2.44 29.74
N GLY A 344 1.68 -3.14 30.13
CA GLY A 344 1.78 -3.87 31.39
C GLY A 344 1.19 -5.28 31.39
N ASP A 345 0.48 -5.69 30.35
CA ASP A 345 0.02 -7.09 30.21
C ASP A 345 1.13 -8.02 29.65
N VAL A 346 2.17 -7.45 29.04
CA VAL A 346 3.34 -8.15 28.47
C VAL A 346 4.65 -7.47 28.89
N PRO A 347 5.81 -8.16 28.79
CA PRO A 347 7.10 -7.60 29.24
C PRO A 347 7.54 -6.35 28.49
N ARG A 348 7.25 -6.25 27.18
CA ARG A 348 7.66 -5.14 26.33
C ARG A 348 6.47 -4.61 25.54
N ASN A 349 6.32 -3.29 25.51
CA ASN A 349 5.23 -2.62 24.78
C ASN A 349 5.60 -2.37 23.31
N LYS A 350 4.69 -1.83 22.49
CA LYS A 350 5.03 -1.42 21.11
C LYS A 350 6.18 -0.40 21.14
N PRO A 351 7.21 -0.52 20.28
CA PRO A 351 7.24 -1.27 19.01
C PRO A 351 7.63 -2.76 19.10
N PHE A 352 7.81 -3.34 20.29
CA PHE A 352 8.14 -4.77 20.41
C PHE A 352 6.94 -5.66 20.06
N PRO A 353 7.15 -6.87 19.50
CA PRO A 353 6.08 -7.71 18.96
C PRO A 353 5.26 -8.45 20.04
N ASP A 354 5.66 -8.36 21.32
CA ASP A 354 5.12 -9.13 22.44
C ASP A 354 3.59 -9.03 22.55
N MET A 355 3.02 -7.83 22.34
CA MET A 355 1.58 -7.59 22.36
C MET A 355 0.85 -8.31 21.22
N ILE A 356 1.40 -8.24 20.00
CA ILE A 356 0.83 -8.90 18.82
C ILE A 356 0.91 -10.42 19.00
N HIS A 357 2.05 -10.96 19.42
CA HIS A 357 2.20 -12.38 19.68
C HIS A 357 1.25 -12.89 20.77
N ALA A 358 1.03 -12.11 21.84
CA ALA A 358 0.04 -12.45 22.86
C ALA A 358 -1.38 -12.48 22.30
N ALA A 359 -1.76 -11.45 21.52
CA ALA A 359 -3.07 -11.38 20.92
C ALA A 359 -3.32 -12.52 19.91
N ILE A 360 -2.36 -12.85 19.05
CA ILE A 360 -2.46 -13.97 18.09
C ILE A 360 -2.69 -15.30 18.83
N ARG A 361 -1.95 -15.55 19.93
CA ARG A 361 -2.14 -16.75 20.75
C ARG A 361 -3.55 -16.84 21.34
N GLU A 362 -4.08 -15.74 21.87
CA GLU A 362 -5.44 -15.69 22.42
C GLU A 362 -6.53 -15.82 21.34
N MET A 363 -6.25 -15.30 20.14
CA MET A 363 -7.12 -15.40 18.97
C MET A 363 -7.13 -16.82 18.37
N GLY A 364 -6.07 -17.61 18.58
CA GLY A 364 -5.96 -18.98 18.07
C GLY A 364 -5.85 -19.04 16.55
N LEU A 365 -5.24 -18.03 15.93
CA LEU A 365 -5.05 -17.93 14.48
C LEU A 365 -3.57 -18.03 14.12
N PRO A 366 -3.25 -18.52 12.91
CA PRO A 366 -1.90 -18.45 12.39
C PRO A 366 -1.55 -17.00 11.98
N PRO A 367 -0.30 -16.53 12.16
CA PRO A 367 0.09 -15.14 11.90
C PRO A 367 -0.23 -14.65 10.49
N GLU A 368 -0.09 -15.49 9.47
CA GLU A 368 -0.33 -15.17 8.07
C GLU A 368 -1.78 -14.77 7.75
N GLU A 369 -2.73 -15.11 8.63
CA GLU A 369 -4.15 -14.75 8.49
C GLU A 369 -4.57 -13.57 9.36
N VAL A 370 -3.62 -12.97 10.07
CA VAL A 370 -3.84 -11.82 10.96
C VAL A 370 -3.20 -10.59 10.36
N VAL A 371 -3.92 -9.48 10.41
CA VAL A 371 -3.39 -8.14 10.11
C VAL A 371 -3.45 -7.26 11.34
N PHE A 372 -2.51 -6.34 11.44
CA PHE A 372 -2.52 -5.28 12.43
C PHE A 372 -2.95 -3.96 11.80
N VAL A 373 -3.86 -3.23 12.46
CA VAL A 373 -4.37 -1.93 12.00
C VAL A 373 -3.96 -0.88 13.02
N GLY A 374 -3.26 0.17 12.59
CA GLY A 374 -2.80 1.24 13.46
C GLY A 374 -2.52 2.55 12.71
N ASP A 375 -2.41 3.66 13.42
CA ASP A 375 -2.21 5.00 12.87
C ASP A 375 -0.80 5.56 13.03
N THR A 376 0.12 4.76 13.58
CA THR A 376 1.48 5.22 13.89
C THR A 376 2.59 4.43 13.20
N LEU A 377 3.77 5.05 13.04
CA LEU A 377 4.99 4.34 12.61
C LEU A 377 5.35 3.21 13.57
N THR A 378 5.12 3.41 14.88
CA THR A 378 5.29 2.38 15.90
C THR A 378 4.43 1.15 15.61
N ASP A 379 3.20 1.33 15.10
CA ASP A 379 2.34 0.21 14.76
C ASP A 379 2.89 -0.60 13.58
N ILE A 380 3.43 0.10 12.57
CA ILE A 380 4.08 -0.53 11.43
C ILE A 380 5.28 -1.36 11.88
N GLU A 381 6.16 -0.76 12.69
CA GLU A 381 7.33 -1.45 13.25
C GLU A 381 6.92 -2.65 14.12
N THR A 382 5.85 -2.52 14.90
CA THR A 382 5.35 -3.63 15.74
C THR A 382 4.90 -4.82 14.89
N GLY A 383 4.15 -4.56 13.81
CA GLY A 383 3.67 -5.63 12.93
C GLY A 383 4.80 -6.26 12.13
N GLU A 384 5.77 -5.47 11.66
CA GLU A 384 6.99 -5.95 11.00
C GLU A 384 7.78 -6.89 11.91
N GLU A 385 8.06 -6.48 13.15
CA GLU A 385 8.76 -7.30 14.15
C GLU A 385 7.97 -8.56 14.54
N ALA A 386 6.64 -8.53 14.42
CA ALA A 386 5.76 -9.67 14.67
C ALA A 386 5.58 -10.58 13.44
N GLY A 387 6.11 -10.19 12.28
CA GLY A 387 5.96 -10.93 11.02
C GLY A 387 4.53 -10.96 10.48
N ILE A 388 3.72 -9.93 10.74
CA ILE A 388 2.36 -9.81 10.20
C ILE A 388 2.17 -8.54 9.38
N ASP A 389 1.22 -8.58 8.45
CA ASP A 389 0.91 -7.43 7.61
C ASP A 389 0.28 -6.29 8.43
N VAL A 390 0.69 -5.06 8.11
CA VAL A 390 0.14 -3.85 8.72
C VAL A 390 -0.70 -3.06 7.72
N TYR A 391 -1.92 -2.73 8.12
CA TYR A 391 -2.81 -1.81 7.43
C TYR A 391 -2.81 -0.49 8.18
N ALA A 392 -2.02 0.47 7.69
CA ALA A 392 -1.87 1.77 8.29
C ALA A 392 -3.13 2.64 8.04
N LEU A 393 -3.54 3.40 9.05
CA LEU A 393 -4.72 4.23 9.03
C LEU A 393 -4.34 5.70 9.32
N PRO A 394 -4.40 6.62 8.35
CA PRO A 394 -3.97 8.00 8.52
C PRO A 394 -5.02 8.88 9.22
N THR A 395 -5.60 8.41 10.33
CA THR A 395 -6.64 9.15 11.11
C THR A 395 -6.11 9.77 12.40
N GLY A 396 -5.01 9.25 12.95
CA GLY A 396 -4.49 9.65 14.25
C GLY A 396 -3.23 10.51 14.16
N PHE A 397 -2.10 9.95 14.61
CA PHE A 397 -0.87 10.71 14.87
C PHE A 397 -0.04 10.99 13.61
N HIS A 398 0.19 9.97 12.76
CA HIS A 398 1.02 10.11 11.57
C HIS A 398 0.17 10.32 10.31
N THR A 399 0.68 11.18 9.41
CA THR A 399 0.08 11.43 8.10
C THR A 399 0.25 10.24 7.16
N ARG A 400 -0.60 10.16 6.13
CA ARG A 400 -0.45 9.18 5.03
C ARG A 400 0.97 9.16 4.45
N LYS A 401 1.59 10.33 4.29
CA LYS A 401 2.94 10.46 3.72
C LYS A 401 4.00 9.88 4.64
N GLU A 402 3.93 10.17 5.94
CA GLU A 402 4.86 9.60 6.94
C GLU A 402 4.72 8.09 7.01
N LEU A 403 3.49 7.58 7.15
CA LEU A 403 3.19 6.15 7.18
C LEU A 403 3.71 5.43 5.92
N SER A 404 3.60 6.05 4.75
CA SER A 404 4.05 5.45 3.49
C SER A 404 5.55 5.20 3.38
N GLN A 405 6.37 5.87 4.19
CA GLN A 405 7.83 5.72 4.16
C GLN A 405 8.28 4.31 4.56
N LYS A 406 7.54 3.67 5.46
CA LYS A 406 7.77 2.28 5.87
C LYS A 406 7.14 1.25 4.93
N LYS A 407 6.37 1.70 3.92
CA LYS A 407 5.67 0.83 2.94
C LYS A 407 4.82 -0.25 3.63
N PRO A 408 3.94 0.12 4.58
CA PRO A 408 3.04 -0.85 5.19
C PRO A 408 2.22 -1.51 4.08
N LYS A 409 1.74 -2.73 4.34
CA LYS A 409 1.07 -3.54 3.34
C LYS A 409 -0.04 -2.76 2.64
N ARG A 410 -0.83 -2.02 3.42
CA ARG A 410 -1.88 -1.13 2.93
C ARG A 410 -1.90 0.17 3.72
N ILE A 411 -2.24 1.27 3.07
CA ILE A 411 -2.65 2.51 3.76
C ILE A 411 -4.11 2.78 3.44
N LEU A 412 -4.97 2.59 4.43
CA LEU A 412 -6.41 2.77 4.33
C LEU A 412 -6.76 4.25 4.12
N ARG A 413 -7.85 4.55 3.43
CA ARG A 413 -8.49 5.88 3.41
C ARG A 413 -9.41 6.05 4.61
N SER A 414 -10.01 4.95 5.07
CA SER A 414 -10.84 4.92 6.28
C SER A 414 -11.00 3.50 6.81
N LEU A 415 -11.39 3.35 8.08
CA LEU A 415 -11.74 2.06 8.68
C LEU A 415 -12.80 1.30 7.88
N LYS A 416 -13.72 2.00 7.21
CA LYS A 416 -14.82 1.38 6.44
C LYS A 416 -14.31 0.47 5.33
N GLU A 417 -13.08 0.65 4.85
CA GLU A 417 -12.48 -0.26 3.88
C GLU A 417 -12.25 -1.68 4.42
N LEU A 418 -12.09 -1.81 5.74
CA LEU A 418 -11.94 -3.11 6.40
C LEU A 418 -13.22 -3.94 6.30
N THR A 419 -14.40 -3.31 6.18
CA THR A 419 -15.67 -4.05 6.01
C THR A 419 -15.71 -4.87 4.73
N ARG A 420 -14.78 -4.65 3.79
CA ARG A 420 -14.66 -5.46 2.56
C ARG A 420 -13.70 -6.63 2.73
N LEU A 421 -12.95 -6.69 3.83
CA LEU A 421 -12.20 -7.88 4.18
C LEU A 421 -13.20 -8.99 4.49
N SER A 422 -13.02 -10.09 3.79
CA SER A 422 -13.74 -11.32 4.05
C SER A 422 -12.76 -12.27 4.73
N PRO A 423 -13.22 -13.21 5.58
CA PRO A 423 -12.45 -14.42 5.92
C PRO A 423 -12.26 -15.37 4.72
N LEU A 424 -12.41 -14.85 3.51
CA LEU A 424 -12.08 -15.46 2.22
C LEU A 424 -10.85 -14.72 1.70
N PRO A 425 -10.13 -15.23 0.69
CA PRO A 425 -8.99 -14.52 0.11
C PRO A 425 -9.37 -13.06 -0.19
N LEU A 426 -8.43 -12.11 -0.10
CA LEU A 426 -8.60 -10.66 -0.33
C LEU A 426 -9.44 -10.30 -1.58
N PHE A 427 -9.63 -11.26 -2.48
CA PHE A 427 -10.35 -11.15 -3.73
C PHE A 427 -11.47 -12.16 -3.96
N GLY A 428 -11.98 -12.88 -2.94
CA GLY A 428 -13.12 -13.78 -3.08
C GLY A 428 -12.88 -14.92 -4.09
N LEU A 429 -11.70 -15.54 -4.01
CA LEU A 429 -11.45 -16.80 -4.69
C LEU A 429 -12.19 -17.88 -3.90
N ARG A 430 -13.23 -18.47 -4.51
CA ARG A 430 -13.84 -19.67 -3.95
C ARG A 430 -12.85 -20.80 -4.17
N SER A 431 -12.32 -21.36 -3.09
CA SER A 431 -11.99 -22.78 -3.08
C SER A 431 -13.33 -23.53 -3.07
N ASP A 432 -13.54 -24.40 -4.04
CA ASP A 432 -14.75 -25.22 -4.21
C ASP A 432 -15.30 -25.82 -2.91
#